data_AF-A0A2T0B1M2-F1
#
_entry.id   AF-A0A2T0B1M2-F1
#
_cell.length_a   1.000
_cell.length_b   1.000
_cell.length_c   1.000
_cell.angle_alpha   90.00
_cell.angle_beta   90.00
_cell.angle_gamma   90.00
#
_symmetry.space_group_name_H-M   'P 1'
#
loop_
_entity.id
_entity.type
_entity.pdbx_description
1 polymer ?
#
loop_
_entity_poly.entity_id
_entity_poly.type
_entity_poly.pdbx_seq_one_letter_code
_entity_poly.pdbx_strand_id
1 'polypeptide(L)'
;MPKLNEILGESFKQIPEDLQKKYKDVDLVDSSNYVEKKDLETANNSIKEYKKKNEDTTKEYENKLTKLNFDTKFEKAVVGYKAKNLKALRALLDMDKVKLVDDTFIGLDEQVKTLKESDPYLFEEETPGGTGNIGGDPSYIIDTDEGKLSLGARLAKERTEASKVTEAQNKFFS
;
A
#
# COMPACT_ATOMS: atom_id res chain seq x y z
N MET A 1 13.31 55.27 15.58
CA MET A 1 14.74 54.96 15.38
C MET A 1 15.22 54.33 16.67
N PRO A 2 15.72 53.09 16.66
CA PRO A 2 16.17 52.40 17.87
C PRO A 2 17.43 53.07 18.43
N LYS A 3 17.47 53.21 19.75
CA LYS A 3 18.58 53.86 20.46
C LYS A 3 19.73 52.88 20.71
N LEU A 4 20.93 53.39 20.96
CA LEU A 4 22.13 52.56 21.17
C LEU A 4 21.96 51.54 22.32
N ASN A 5 21.23 51.92 23.37
CA ASN A 5 20.92 51.05 24.50
C ASN A 5 19.97 49.90 24.15
N GLU A 6 19.06 50.09 23.20
CA GLU A 6 18.13 49.07 22.72
C GLU A 6 18.82 48.07 21.79
N ILE A 7 19.77 48.55 20.97
CA ILE A 7 20.56 47.72 20.04
C ILE A 7 21.54 46.82 20.80
N LEU A 8 22.22 47.39 21.80
CA LEU A 8 23.28 46.69 22.55
C LEU A 8 22.76 45.95 23.78
N GLY A 9 21.55 46.23 24.25
CA GLY A 9 20.94 45.58 25.40
C GLY A 9 21.85 45.63 26.64
N GLU A 10 22.12 44.45 27.24
CA GLU A 10 22.97 44.36 28.43
C GLU A 10 24.43 44.79 28.20
N SER A 11 24.93 44.64 26.97
CA SER A 11 26.28 45.07 26.59
C SER A 11 26.44 46.59 26.60
N PHE A 12 25.34 47.36 26.60
CA PHE A 12 25.38 48.82 26.72
C PHE A 12 26.01 49.28 28.05
N LYS A 13 25.86 48.50 29.12
CA LYS A 13 26.39 48.81 30.45
C LYS A 13 27.91 48.61 30.57
N GLN A 14 28.52 47.94 29.59
CA GLN A 14 29.96 47.63 29.59
C GLN A 14 30.80 48.70 28.87
N ILE A 15 30.14 49.67 28.22
CA ILE A 15 30.80 50.76 27.48
C ILE A 15 31.12 51.91 28.45
N PRO A 16 32.25 52.62 28.31
CA PRO A 16 32.57 53.81 29.11
C PRO A 16 31.42 54.83 29.18
N GLU A 17 31.20 55.43 30.37
CA GLU A 17 30.10 56.38 30.64
C GLU A 17 30.07 57.57 29.68
N ASP A 18 31.24 58.02 29.25
CA ASP A 18 31.42 59.14 28.31
C ASP A 18 30.78 58.83 26.96
N LEU A 19 30.94 57.59 26.50
CA LEU A 19 30.37 57.09 25.25
C LEU A 19 28.88 56.81 25.40
N GLN A 20 28.45 56.27 26.55
CA GLN A 20 27.02 56.10 26.83
C GLN A 20 26.27 57.43 26.76
N LYS A 21 26.82 58.50 27.35
CA LYS A 21 26.22 59.85 27.31
C LYS A 21 26.23 60.44 25.90
N LYS A 22 27.33 60.29 25.16
CA LYS A 22 27.48 60.85 23.81
C LYS A 22 26.51 60.26 22.79
N TYR A 23 26.16 58.98 22.93
CA TYR A 23 25.31 58.25 21.98
C TYR A 23 23.93 57.88 22.54
N LYS A 24 23.57 58.40 23.72
CA LYS A 24 22.28 58.14 24.37
C LYS A 24 21.08 58.54 23.50
N ASP A 25 21.22 59.67 22.80
CA ASP A 25 20.16 60.30 22.00
C ASP A 25 20.51 60.33 20.51
N VAL A 26 21.56 59.61 20.09
CA VAL A 26 21.93 59.48 18.67
C VAL A 26 21.14 58.32 18.08
N ASP A 27 20.39 58.60 17.02
CA ASP A 27 19.70 57.57 16.23
C ASP A 27 20.70 56.88 15.30
N LEU A 28 21.12 55.66 15.65
CA LEU A 28 22.20 54.95 14.92
C LEU A 28 21.72 54.13 13.72
N VAL A 29 20.42 53.83 13.62
CA VAL A 29 19.91 52.91 12.58
C VAL A 29 18.57 53.40 12.06
N ASP A 30 18.40 53.38 10.74
CA ASP A 30 17.10 53.53 10.10
C ASP A 30 16.19 52.38 10.57
N SER A 31 15.16 52.72 11.37
CA SER A 31 14.20 51.79 11.97
C SER A 31 13.56 50.83 10.99
N SER A 32 13.55 51.14 9.69
CA SER A 32 12.94 50.32 8.65
C SER A 32 13.59 48.93 8.48
N ASN A 33 14.87 48.79 8.81
CA ASN A 33 15.62 47.54 8.62
C ASN A 33 16.13 46.91 9.94
N TYR A 34 15.77 47.49 11.10
CA TYR A 34 16.17 46.95 12.39
C TYR A 34 15.26 45.77 12.78
N VAL A 35 15.87 44.62 13.03
CA VAL A 35 15.19 43.43 13.57
C VAL A 35 15.80 43.14 14.93
N GLU A 36 14.95 43.03 15.96
CA GLU A 36 15.42 42.68 17.30
C GLU A 36 16.10 41.31 17.29
N LYS A 37 17.18 41.16 18.08
CA LYS A 37 17.91 39.89 18.17
C LYS A 37 16.99 38.71 18.51
N LYS A 38 15.98 38.95 19.35
CA LYS A 38 14.99 37.94 19.76
C LYS A 38 14.14 37.46 18.58
N ASP A 39 13.72 38.37 17.71
CA ASP A 39 12.93 38.04 16.52
C ASP A 39 13.79 37.29 15.49
N LEU A 40 15.04 37.71 15.32
CA LEU A 40 16.00 37.03 14.45
C LEU A 40 16.35 35.63 14.96
N GLU A 41 16.51 35.44 16.26
CA GLU A 41 16.74 34.13 16.88
C GLU A 41 15.52 33.23 16.73
N THR A 42 14.32 33.75 16.97
CA THR A 42 13.05 33.03 16.79
C THR A 42 12.90 32.58 15.33
N ALA A 43 13.09 33.49 14.37
CA ALA A 43 13.01 33.17 12.94
C ALA A 43 14.04 32.12 12.53
N ASN A 44 15.29 32.23 12.99
CA ASN A 44 16.32 31.24 12.69
C ASN A 44 16.01 29.86 13.30
N ASN A 45 15.47 29.81 14.51
CA ASN A 45 15.06 28.55 15.14
C ASN A 45 13.89 27.91 14.38
N SER A 46 12.87 28.68 13.99
CA SER A 46 11.77 28.19 13.17
C SER A 46 12.26 27.69 11.80
N ILE A 47 13.19 28.40 11.14
CA ILE A 47 13.76 27.95 9.87
C ILE A 47 14.48 26.61 10.02
N LYS A 48 15.25 26.41 11.10
CA LYS A 48 15.92 25.13 11.38
C LYS A 48 14.90 24.01 11.61
N GLU A 49 13.86 24.28 12.39
CA GLU A 49 12.78 23.32 12.64
C GLU A 49 12.05 22.94 11.36
N TYR A 50 11.67 23.93 10.54
CA TYR A 50 11.02 23.69 9.25
C TYR A 50 11.89 22.90 8.28
N LYS A 51 13.18 23.21 8.19
CA LYS A 51 14.12 22.44 7.35
C LYS A 51 14.17 20.97 7.80
N LYS A 52 14.36 20.74 9.11
CA LYS A 52 14.40 19.39 9.67
C LYS A 52 13.09 18.65 9.40
N LYS A 53 11.95 19.29 9.68
CA LYS A 53 10.63 18.69 9.45
C LYS A 53 10.41 18.35 7.98
N ASN A 54 10.86 19.20 7.05
CA ASN A 54 10.73 18.94 5.63
C ASN A 54 11.59 17.74 5.20
N GLU A 55 12.84 17.67 5.65
CA GLU A 55 13.73 16.53 5.38
C GLU A 55 13.18 15.21 5.95
N ASP A 56 12.70 15.22 7.20
CA ASP A 56 12.10 14.05 7.84
C ASP A 56 10.83 13.61 7.08
N THR A 57 10.00 14.58 6.68
CA THR A 57 8.77 14.34 5.91
C THR A 57 9.08 13.76 4.53
N THR A 58 10.07 14.28 3.81
CA THR A 58 10.50 13.75 2.51
C THR A 58 10.95 12.29 2.63
N LYS A 59 11.82 11.99 3.60
CA LYS A 59 12.29 10.61 3.85
C LYS A 59 11.13 9.68 4.21
N GLU A 60 10.19 10.14 5.03
CA GLU A 60 9.03 9.34 5.41
C GLU A 60 8.12 9.07 4.20
N TYR A 61 7.88 10.06 3.33
CA TYR A 61 7.11 9.88 2.10
C TYR A 61 7.80 8.92 1.13
N GLU A 62 9.11 9.05 0.91
CA GLU A 62 9.88 8.15 0.05
C GLU A 62 9.82 6.71 0.58
N ASN A 63 10.00 6.51 1.88
CA ASN A 63 9.89 5.21 2.53
C ASN A 63 8.46 4.63 2.43
N LYS A 64 7.42 5.46 2.62
CA LYS A 64 6.03 5.03 2.45
C LYS A 64 5.73 4.66 1.00
N LEU A 65 6.24 5.41 0.04
CA LEU A 65 5.98 5.18 -1.37
C LEU A 65 6.68 3.92 -1.88
N THR A 66 7.94 3.72 -1.49
CA THR A 66 8.70 2.51 -1.80
C THR A 66 8.05 1.28 -1.16
N LYS A 67 7.66 1.38 0.12
CA LYS A 67 6.95 0.31 0.82
C LYS A 67 5.59 0.00 0.18
N LEU A 68 4.79 1.02 -0.15
CA LEU A 68 3.47 0.84 -0.78
C LEU A 68 3.58 0.18 -2.16
N ASN A 69 4.54 0.61 -2.97
CA ASN A 69 4.80 0.01 -4.28
C ASN A 69 5.24 -1.46 -4.15
N PHE A 70 6.13 -1.74 -3.21
CA PHE A 70 6.54 -3.10 -2.89
C PHE A 70 5.34 -3.94 -2.42
N ASP A 71 4.57 -3.46 -1.45
CA ASP A 71 3.42 -4.16 -0.85
C ASP A 71 2.35 -4.47 -1.90
N THR A 72 2.01 -3.51 -2.77
CA THR A 72 1.00 -3.70 -3.82
C THR A 72 1.43 -4.75 -4.84
N LYS A 73 2.69 -4.73 -5.27
CA LYS A 73 3.22 -5.72 -6.21
C LYS A 73 3.32 -7.08 -5.53
N PHE A 74 3.75 -7.11 -4.27
CA PHE A 74 3.92 -8.32 -3.49
C PHE A 74 2.58 -9.02 -3.29
N GLU A 75 1.53 -8.29 -2.89
CA GLU A 75 0.18 -8.84 -2.74
C GLU A 75 -0.33 -9.44 -4.06
N LYS A 76 -0.16 -8.74 -5.20
CA LYS A 76 -0.52 -9.28 -6.52
C LYS A 76 0.21 -10.59 -6.84
N ALA A 77 1.52 -10.65 -6.56
CA ALA A 77 2.29 -11.86 -6.77
C ALA A 77 1.80 -12.99 -5.86
N VAL A 78 1.62 -12.72 -4.56
CA VAL A 78 1.22 -13.73 -3.56
C VAL A 78 -0.19 -14.27 -3.80
N VAL A 79 -1.12 -13.46 -4.28
CA VAL A 79 -2.47 -13.92 -4.65
C VAL A 79 -2.42 -15.04 -5.69
N GLY A 80 -1.48 -15.00 -6.63
CA GLY A 80 -1.28 -16.08 -7.61
C GLY A 80 -0.91 -17.43 -6.99
N TYR A 81 -0.36 -17.43 -5.78
CA TYR A 81 0.03 -18.65 -5.08
C TYR A 81 -1.08 -19.27 -4.22
N LYS A 82 -2.25 -18.64 -4.14
CA LYS A 82 -3.42 -19.08 -3.34
C LYS A 82 -3.09 -19.31 -1.86
N ALA A 83 -2.35 -18.38 -1.26
CA ALA A 83 -2.07 -18.43 0.17
C ALA A 83 -3.33 -18.08 0.99
N LYS A 84 -3.67 -18.91 1.99
CA LYS A 84 -4.82 -18.68 2.88
C LYS A 84 -4.69 -17.41 3.71
N ASN A 85 -3.45 -16.98 4.00
CA ASN A 85 -3.18 -15.75 4.74
C ASN A 85 -1.91 -15.06 4.21
N LEU A 86 -2.12 -14.01 3.42
CA LEU A 86 -1.08 -13.14 2.83
C LEU A 86 -0.11 -12.60 3.89
N LYS A 87 -0.63 -12.19 5.06
CA LYS A 87 0.15 -11.60 6.14
C LYS A 87 1.03 -12.64 6.83
N ALA A 88 0.50 -13.85 7.05
CA ALA A 88 1.26 -14.96 7.61
C ALA A 88 2.37 -15.42 6.65
N LEU A 89 2.05 -15.55 5.36
CA LEU A 89 3.05 -15.90 4.35
C LEU A 89 4.17 -14.85 4.32
N ARG A 90 3.82 -13.56 4.31
CA ARG A 90 4.81 -12.49 4.37
C ARG A 90 5.71 -12.56 5.61
N ALA A 91 5.17 -12.93 6.77
CA ALA A 91 5.95 -13.05 8.00
C ALA A 91 6.91 -14.25 7.98
N LEU A 92 6.60 -15.28 7.19
CA LEU A 92 7.43 -16.47 7.02
C LEU A 92 8.47 -16.32 5.90
N LEU A 93 8.26 -15.37 5.00
CA LEU A 93 9.18 -15.07 3.91
C LEU A 93 10.34 -14.18 4.39
N ASP A 94 11.53 -14.52 3.91
CA ASP A 94 12.76 -13.78 4.11
C ASP A 94 12.79 -12.57 3.16
N MET A 95 12.33 -11.42 3.68
CA MET A 95 12.25 -10.16 2.94
C MET A 95 13.63 -9.63 2.50
N ASP A 96 14.73 -10.05 3.14
CA ASP A 96 16.08 -9.62 2.76
C ASP A 96 16.53 -10.30 1.45
N LYS A 97 15.98 -11.47 1.17
CA LYS A 97 16.21 -12.22 -0.09
C LYS A 97 15.21 -11.87 -1.20
N VAL A 98 14.09 -11.24 -0.86
CA VAL A 98 13.05 -10.85 -1.84
C VAL A 98 13.38 -9.48 -2.42
N LYS A 99 13.82 -9.45 -3.67
CA LYS A 99 14.15 -8.21 -4.39
C LYS A 99 13.20 -7.98 -5.54
N LEU A 100 12.72 -6.75 -5.67
CA LEU A 100 11.93 -6.32 -6.82
C LEU A 100 12.87 -5.79 -7.91
N VAL A 101 12.93 -6.49 -9.05
CA VAL A 101 13.73 -6.13 -10.24
C VAL A 101 12.79 -6.09 -11.44
N ASP A 102 12.69 -4.96 -12.14
CA ASP A 102 11.85 -4.79 -13.33
C ASP A 102 10.43 -5.36 -13.15
N ASP A 103 9.79 -5.01 -12.03
CA ASP A 103 8.45 -5.46 -11.63
C ASP A 103 8.29 -6.95 -11.30
N THR A 104 9.39 -7.70 -11.24
CA THR A 104 9.43 -9.11 -10.90
C THR A 104 10.11 -9.33 -9.55
N PHE A 105 9.54 -10.16 -8.69
CA PHE A 105 10.17 -10.55 -7.44
C PHE A 105 11.14 -11.71 -7.64
N ILE A 106 12.43 -11.44 -7.46
CA ILE A 106 13.47 -12.45 -7.42
C ILE A 106 13.52 -13.03 -6.00
N GLY A 107 13.61 -14.36 -5.90
CA GLY A 107 13.69 -15.09 -4.62
C GLY A 107 12.34 -15.33 -3.93
N LEU A 108 11.24 -14.75 -4.41
CA LEU A 108 9.90 -15.00 -3.86
C LEU A 108 9.38 -16.39 -4.23
N ASP A 109 9.49 -16.77 -5.52
CA ASP A 109 8.94 -18.03 -6.03
C ASP A 109 9.54 -19.27 -5.34
N GLU A 110 10.86 -19.28 -5.18
CA GLU A 110 11.60 -20.36 -4.52
C GLU A 110 11.19 -20.53 -3.05
N GLN A 111 11.04 -19.42 -2.33
CA GLN A 111 10.61 -19.46 -0.93
C GLN A 111 9.16 -19.91 -0.80
N VAL A 112 8.26 -19.42 -1.66
CA VAL A 112 6.85 -19.84 -1.63
C VAL A 112 6.73 -21.33 -1.98
N LYS A 113 7.53 -21.83 -2.92
CA LYS A 113 7.57 -23.27 -3.24
C LYS A 113 8.05 -24.10 -2.05
N THR A 114 9.11 -23.66 -1.37
CA THR A 114 9.61 -24.31 -0.15
C THR A 114 8.53 -24.33 0.95
N LEU A 115 7.82 -23.22 1.14
CA LEU A 115 6.72 -23.13 2.10
C LEU A 115 5.51 -24.00 1.72
N LYS A 116 5.24 -24.20 0.43
CA LYS A 116 4.20 -25.13 -0.03
C LYS A 116 4.55 -26.58 0.33
N GLU A 117 5.83 -26.93 0.35
CA GLU A 117 6.32 -28.26 0.71
C GLU A 117 6.39 -28.45 2.24
N SER A 118 6.88 -27.45 2.99
CA SER A 118 7.00 -27.53 4.45
C SER A 118 5.66 -27.34 5.17
N ASP A 119 4.86 -26.37 4.72
CA ASP A 119 3.65 -25.89 5.36
C ASP A 119 2.44 -25.85 4.39
N PRO A 120 2.01 -27.01 3.84
CA PRO A 120 0.91 -27.05 2.86
C PRO A 120 -0.38 -26.40 3.37
N TYR A 121 -0.61 -26.46 4.68
CA TYR A 121 -1.80 -25.91 5.33
C TYR A 121 -1.95 -24.39 5.14
N LEU A 122 -0.87 -23.66 4.82
CA LEU A 122 -0.89 -22.23 4.54
C LEU A 122 -1.46 -21.89 3.16
N PHE A 123 -1.60 -22.87 2.29
CA PHE A 123 -2.07 -22.70 0.92
C PHE A 123 -3.44 -23.38 0.74
N GLU A 124 -4.24 -22.85 -0.17
CA GLU A 124 -5.50 -23.48 -0.54
C GLU A 124 -5.21 -24.73 -1.35
N GLU A 125 -5.88 -25.82 -0.99
CA GLU A 125 -5.89 -27.03 -1.80
C GLU A 125 -6.75 -26.74 -3.03
N GLU A 126 -6.20 -26.99 -4.22
CA GLU A 126 -7.01 -26.99 -5.44
C GLU A 126 -7.95 -28.19 -5.39
N THR A 127 -9.13 -27.99 -4.79
CA THR A 127 -10.23 -28.90 -5.03
C THR A 127 -10.54 -28.84 -6.53
N PRO A 128 -10.52 -29.98 -7.26
CA PRO A 128 -10.86 -30.00 -8.68
C PRO A 128 -12.35 -29.69 -8.81
N GLY A 129 -12.66 -28.40 -8.95
CA GLY A 129 -14.02 -27.88 -9.05
C GLY A 129 -14.59 -28.19 -10.43
N GLY A 130 -15.53 -29.13 -10.48
CA GLY A 130 -16.42 -29.34 -11.61
C GLY A 130 -17.17 -28.06 -11.98
N THR A 131 -17.44 -27.90 -13.28
CA THR A 131 -18.04 -26.71 -13.87
C THR A 131 -19.47 -26.46 -13.38
N GLY A 132 -19.64 -25.63 -12.34
CA GLY A 132 -20.84 -24.85 -12.08
C GLY A 132 -21.75 -25.34 -10.94
N ASN A 133 -21.59 -24.77 -9.74
CA ASN A 133 -22.69 -24.67 -8.77
C ASN A 133 -23.40 -23.33 -8.99
N ILE A 134 -24.60 -23.38 -9.59
CA ILE A 134 -25.53 -22.25 -9.64
C ILE A 134 -26.35 -22.32 -8.35
N GLY A 135 -26.25 -21.27 -7.54
CA GLY A 135 -26.75 -21.22 -6.17
C GLY A 135 -28.21 -21.70 -5.99
N GLY A 136 -28.34 -22.74 -5.18
CA GLY A 136 -29.58 -23.25 -4.60
C GLY A 136 -29.21 -24.24 -3.49
N ASP A 137 -29.75 -24.03 -2.29
CA ASP A 137 -29.54 -24.73 -1.02
C ASP A 137 -29.21 -26.25 -1.08
N PRO A 138 -28.39 -26.81 -0.16
CA PRO A 138 -27.90 -28.20 -0.23
C PRO A 138 -28.88 -29.19 0.41
N SER A 139 -30.19 -29.04 0.15
CA SER A 139 -31.20 -29.91 0.76
C SER A 139 -31.86 -30.84 -0.26
N TYR A 140 -31.63 -32.13 -0.02
CA TYR A 140 -32.25 -33.32 -0.59
C TYR A 140 -31.71 -33.86 -1.91
N ILE A 141 -30.77 -34.79 -1.76
CA ILE A 141 -30.75 -36.04 -2.53
C ILE A 141 -32.04 -36.81 -2.18
N ILE A 142 -33.07 -36.73 -3.03
CA ILE A 142 -34.21 -37.67 -3.14
C ILE A 142 -34.57 -37.68 -4.62
N ASP A 143 -34.15 -38.72 -5.34
CA ASP A 143 -34.96 -39.90 -5.70
C ASP A 143 -35.76 -39.66 -6.99
N THR A 144 -35.34 -40.39 -8.02
CA THR A 144 -36.14 -41.02 -9.07
C THR A 144 -37.48 -40.38 -9.41
N ASP A 145 -37.49 -39.25 -10.13
CA ASP A 145 -38.60 -38.93 -11.02
C ASP A 145 -38.17 -37.97 -12.14
N GLU A 146 -38.57 -38.26 -13.37
CA GLU A 146 -38.09 -37.61 -14.61
C GLU A 146 -38.42 -36.10 -14.71
N GLY A 147 -39.07 -35.52 -13.70
CA GLY A 147 -39.53 -34.14 -13.69
C GLY A 147 -38.50 -33.07 -13.30
N LYS A 148 -37.36 -33.40 -12.66
CA LYS A 148 -36.42 -32.39 -12.11
C LYS A 148 -34.96 -32.59 -12.52
N LEU A 149 -34.73 -32.90 -13.79
CA LEU A 149 -33.39 -32.82 -14.39
C LEU A 149 -32.90 -31.36 -14.42
N SER A 150 -31.61 -31.15 -14.15
CA SER A 150 -30.95 -29.85 -14.35
C SER A 150 -31.09 -29.41 -15.80
N LEU A 151 -31.05 -28.10 -16.07
CA LEU A 151 -31.21 -27.57 -17.42
C LEU A 151 -30.23 -28.22 -18.43
N GLY A 152 -29.01 -28.53 -17.98
CA GLY A 152 -28.01 -29.25 -18.76
C GLY A 152 -28.41 -30.70 -19.08
N ALA A 153 -28.94 -31.43 -18.09
CA ALA A 153 -29.42 -32.79 -18.29
C ALA A 153 -30.66 -32.85 -19.20
N ARG A 154 -31.56 -31.86 -19.12
CA ARG A 154 -32.71 -31.71 -20.03
C ARG A 154 -32.25 -31.47 -21.47
N LEU A 155 -31.30 -30.57 -21.68
CA LEU A 155 -30.78 -30.27 -23.02
C LEU A 155 -30.05 -31.46 -23.65
N ALA A 156 -29.30 -32.22 -22.85
CA ALA A 156 -28.68 -33.46 -23.31
C ALA A 156 -29.72 -34.50 -23.73
N LYS A 157 -30.76 -34.72 -22.92
CA LYS A 157 -31.86 -35.65 -23.23
C LYS A 157 -32.58 -35.22 -24.52
N GLU A 158 -32.93 -33.95 -24.64
CA GLU A 158 -33.56 -33.38 -25.86
C GLU A 158 -32.69 -33.56 -27.11
N ARG A 159 -31.38 -33.32 -27.02
CA ARG A 159 -30.44 -33.55 -28.13
C ARG A 159 -30.36 -35.03 -28.53
N THR A 160 -30.35 -35.94 -27.56
CA THR A 160 -30.33 -37.38 -27.84
C THR A 160 -31.66 -37.89 -28.42
N GLU A 161 -32.79 -37.37 -27.96
CA GLU A 161 -34.12 -37.71 -28.49
C GLU A 161 -34.29 -37.17 -29.91
N ALA A 162 -33.92 -35.90 -30.18
CA ALA A 162 -33.94 -35.32 -31.51
C ALA A 162 -33.13 -36.14 -32.51
N SER A 163 -31.93 -36.59 -32.11
CA SER A 163 -31.07 -37.42 -32.97
C SER A 163 -31.71 -38.77 -33.31
N LYS A 164 -32.37 -39.41 -32.33
CA LYS A 164 -33.11 -40.67 -32.56
C LYS A 164 -34.31 -40.48 -33.48
N VAL A 165 -35.04 -39.37 -33.36
CA VAL A 165 -36.15 -39.05 -34.26
C VAL A 165 -35.66 -38.86 -35.69
N THR A 166 -34.55 -38.15 -35.90
CA THR A 166 -33.96 -37.96 -37.24
C THR A 166 -33.48 -39.29 -37.83
N GLU A 167 -32.86 -40.15 -37.03
CA GLU A 167 -32.40 -41.46 -37.51
C GLU A 167 -33.57 -42.40 -37.87
N ALA A 168 -34.66 -42.36 -37.09
CA ALA A 168 -35.87 -43.12 -37.36
C ALA A 168 -36.59 -42.63 -38.63
N GLN A 169 -36.64 -41.31 -38.87
CA GLN A 169 -37.19 -40.75 -40.11
C GLN A 169 -36.38 -41.18 -41.34
N ASN A 170 -35.04 -41.11 -41.27
CA ASN A 170 -34.20 -41.50 -42.39
C ASN A 170 -34.30 -43.00 -42.75
N LYS A 171 -34.55 -43.87 -41.76
CA LYS A 171 -34.83 -45.30 -42.00
C LYS A 171 -36.22 -45.57 -42.57
N PHE A 172 -37.17 -44.65 -42.44
CA PHE A 172 -38.52 -44.80 -42.97
C PHE A 172 -38.62 -44.47 -44.47
N PHE A 173 -37.70 -43.64 -44.97
CA PHE A 173 -37.62 -43.20 -46.37
C PHE A 173 -36.53 -43.91 -47.20
N SER A 174 -35.75 -44.81 -46.60
CA SER A 174 -34.80 -45.69 -47.29
C SER A 174 -35.42 -47.05 -47.55
#